data_AF-A0AAE4G7I5-F1
#
_entry.id   AF-A0AAE4G7I5-F1
#
_cell.length_a   1.000
_cell.length_b   1.000
_cell.length_c   1.000
_cell.angle_alpha   90.00
_cell.angle_beta   90.00
_cell.angle_gamma   90.00
#
_symmetry.space_group_name_H-M   'P 1'
#
loop_
_entity.id
_entity.type
_entity.pdbx_description
1 polymer ?
#
loop_
_entity_poly.entity_id
_entity_poly.type
_entity_poly.pdbx_seq_one_letter_code
_entity_poly.pdbx_strand_id
1 'polypeptide(L)'
;MMEWENLVGLKCEAISNGAIFRAEAEWPYEEKVDFMLVDLPVAERNYAILVATGLKAGLVLVRLPEDASYEHGRGISRQWLVQNWSKWIYPECPVEKVMYLPRYKTQDLE
;
A
#
# COMPACT_ATOMS: atom_id res chain seq x y z
N MET A 1 12.00 -14.76 -8.61
CA MET A 1 11.07 -13.71 -9.08
C MET A 1 10.59 -12.93 -7.85
N MET A 2 10.17 -11.67 -7.98
CA MET A 2 9.37 -11.07 -6.89
C MET A 2 7.96 -11.56 -7.12
N GLU A 3 7.42 -12.26 -6.14
CA GLU A 3 6.09 -12.87 -6.22
C GLU A 3 5.14 -12.08 -5.32
N TRP A 4 3.86 -12.14 -5.66
CA TRP A 4 2.83 -11.55 -4.82
C TRP A 4 2.69 -12.39 -3.55
N GLU A 5 2.78 -11.73 -2.40
CA GLU A 5 2.63 -12.38 -1.10
C GLU A 5 1.39 -11.84 -0.39
N ASN A 6 0.81 -12.60 0.53
CA ASN A 6 -0.32 -12.11 1.32
C ASN A 6 0.17 -11.08 2.36
N LEU A 7 -0.46 -9.91 2.44
CA LEU A 7 -0.06 -8.83 3.35
C LEU A 7 -0.04 -9.27 4.83
N VAL A 8 -1.03 -10.05 5.25
CA VAL A 8 -1.13 -10.53 6.64
C VAL A 8 -0.06 -11.56 6.95
N GLY A 9 0.34 -12.36 5.95
CA GLY A 9 1.35 -13.41 6.07
C GLY A 9 2.81 -12.94 5.96
N LEU A 10 3.05 -11.65 5.70
CA LEU A 10 4.41 -11.13 5.58
C LEU A 10 5.17 -11.24 6.91
N LYS A 11 6.42 -11.71 6.82
CA LYS A 11 7.33 -11.80 7.97
C LYS A 11 8.03 -10.48 8.29
N CYS A 12 8.05 -9.52 7.36
CA CYS A 12 8.66 -8.21 7.60
C CYS A 12 7.77 -7.34 8.48
N GLU A 13 8.38 -6.60 9.40
CA GLU A 13 7.66 -5.69 10.30
C GLU A 13 7.51 -4.29 9.70
N ALA A 14 8.48 -3.87 8.87
CA ALA A 14 8.47 -2.60 8.17
C ALA A 14 8.08 -2.79 6.69
N ILE A 15 7.27 -1.87 6.17
CA ILE A 15 6.94 -1.77 4.75
C ILE A 15 7.55 -0.48 4.19
N SER A 16 8.45 -0.63 3.22
CA SER A 16 9.17 0.49 2.60
C SER A 16 8.35 1.16 1.49
N ASN A 17 8.70 2.40 1.17
CA ASN A 17 8.14 3.14 0.05
C ASN A 17 8.29 2.38 -1.28
N GLY A 18 7.34 2.59 -2.19
CA GLY A 18 7.21 1.87 -3.45
C GLY A 18 6.50 0.52 -3.33
N ALA A 19 6.21 0.05 -2.11
CA ALA A 19 5.38 -1.13 -1.88
C ALA A 19 3.99 -0.97 -2.52
N ILE A 20 3.49 -2.08 -3.07
CA ILE A 20 2.20 -2.18 -3.75
C ILE A 20 1.28 -3.07 -2.94
N PHE A 21 0.03 -2.64 -2.78
CA PHE A 21 -1.05 -3.40 -2.18
C PHE A 21 -2.17 -3.58 -3.19
N ARG A 22 -2.38 -4.82 -3.65
CA ARG A 22 -3.45 -5.16 -4.58
C ARG A 22 -4.68 -5.64 -3.82
N ALA A 23 -5.81 -5.03 -4.13
CA ALA A 23 -7.12 -5.39 -3.60
C ALA A 23 -8.08 -5.71 -4.76
N GLU A 24 -8.99 -6.67 -4.53
CA GLU A 24 -10.25 -6.70 -5.27
C GLU A 24 -11.02 -5.41 -4.96
N ALA A 25 -11.66 -4.83 -5.97
CA ALA A 25 -12.29 -3.52 -5.86
C ALA A 25 -13.61 -3.45 -6.61
N GLU A 26 -14.34 -2.39 -6.30
CA GLU A 26 -15.61 -2.04 -6.93
C GLU A 26 -15.61 -0.58 -7.37
N TRP A 27 -16.68 -0.16 -8.05
CA TRP A 27 -16.84 1.20 -8.56
C TRP A 27 -16.55 2.22 -7.45
N PRO A 28 -15.70 3.25 -7.67
CA PRO A 28 -15.27 3.78 -8.97
C PRO A 28 -13.96 3.22 -9.52
N TYR A 29 -13.42 2.13 -8.96
CA TYR A 29 -12.27 1.42 -9.49
C TYR A 29 -12.70 0.34 -10.51
N GLU A 30 -11.73 -0.31 -11.16
CA GLU A 30 -11.97 -1.56 -11.88
C GLU A 30 -12.13 -2.73 -10.89
N GLU A 31 -12.21 -3.98 -11.39
CA GLU A 31 -12.31 -5.19 -10.55
C GLU A 31 -11.16 -5.33 -9.55
N LYS A 32 -10.01 -4.72 -9.85
CA LYS A 32 -8.83 -4.70 -8.97
C LYS A 32 -8.21 -3.32 -8.98
N VAL A 33 -7.62 -2.96 -7.87
CA VAL A 33 -6.84 -1.72 -7.72
C VAL A 33 -5.54 -2.02 -7.00
N ASP A 34 -4.48 -1.37 -7.47
CA ASP A 34 -3.21 -1.34 -6.78
C ASP A 34 -3.05 0.00 -6.09
N PHE A 35 -2.70 -0.06 -4.81
CA PHE A 35 -2.31 1.09 -4.01
C PHE A 35 -0.79 1.07 -3.80
N MET A 36 -0.15 2.24 -3.81
CA MET A 36 1.28 2.38 -3.60
C MET A 36 1.56 3.18 -2.33
N LEU A 37 2.47 2.69 -1.49
CA LEU A 37 3.06 3.46 -0.41
C LEU A 37 4.08 4.46 -0.98
N VAL A 38 3.88 5.74 -0.73
CA VAL A 38 4.82 6.80 -1.14
C VAL A 38 5.43 7.49 0.07
N ASP A 39 6.70 7.85 -0.06
CA ASP A 39 7.43 8.70 0.88
C ASP A 39 7.26 10.16 0.43
N LEU A 40 6.86 11.04 1.35
CA LEU A 40 6.64 12.47 1.15
C LEU A 40 7.62 13.26 2.03
N PRO A 41 8.88 13.45 1.58
CA PRO A 41 10.00 13.90 2.42
C PRO A 41 9.95 15.37 2.91
N VAL A 42 8.83 16.07 2.78
CA VAL A 42 8.67 17.49 3.18
C VAL A 42 7.33 17.72 3.93
N ALA A 43 6.64 16.66 4.35
CA ALA A 43 5.38 16.77 5.08
C ALA A 43 5.58 16.39 6.55
N GLU A 44 4.79 16.97 7.46
CA GLU A 44 4.69 16.54 8.87
C GLU A 44 4.30 15.04 9.01
N ARG A 45 3.79 14.45 7.92
CA ARG A 45 3.44 13.03 7.78
C ARG A 45 4.19 12.45 6.60
N ASN A 46 5.17 11.60 6.88
CA ASN A 46 6.15 11.14 5.89
C ASN A 46 5.59 10.14 4.87
N TYR A 47 4.41 9.54 5.13
CA TYR A 47 3.88 8.47 4.29
C TYR A 47 2.44 8.73 3.83
N ALA A 48 2.18 8.36 2.58
CA ALA A 48 0.85 8.40 2.00
C ALA A 48 0.59 7.14 1.16
N ILE A 49 -0.69 6.85 0.96
CA ILE A 49 -1.14 5.85 0.00
C ILE A 49 -1.64 6.58 -1.24
N LEU A 50 -1.14 6.16 -2.39
CA LEU A 50 -1.53 6.66 -3.71
C LEU A 50 -2.23 5.53 -4.47
N VAL A 51 -3.25 5.85 -5.26
CA VAL A 51 -3.84 4.90 -6.20
C VAL A 51 -2.89 4.77 -7.39
N ALA A 52 -2.36 3.57 -7.62
CA ALA A 52 -1.31 3.34 -8.62
C ALA A 52 -1.85 2.96 -10.00
N THR A 53 -3.04 2.38 -10.08
CA THR A 53 -3.61 1.84 -11.32
C THR A 53 -5.01 2.36 -11.61
N GLY A 54 -5.43 2.20 -12.86
CA GLY A 54 -6.81 2.42 -13.28
C GLY A 54 -7.21 3.88 -13.42
N LEU A 55 -8.52 4.11 -13.53
CA LEU A 55 -9.12 5.44 -13.73
C LEU A 55 -8.74 6.46 -12.65
N LYS A 56 -8.46 5.98 -11.44
CA LYS A 56 -8.13 6.81 -10.28
C LYS A 56 -6.61 6.95 -10.05
N ALA A 57 -5.78 6.41 -10.95
CA ALA A 57 -4.33 6.45 -10.83
C ALA A 57 -3.80 7.88 -10.62
N GLY A 58 -2.80 8.02 -9.75
CA GLY A 58 -2.17 9.29 -9.41
C GLY A 58 -2.85 10.08 -8.29
N LEU A 59 -4.02 9.65 -7.81
CA LEU A 59 -4.67 10.28 -6.67
C LEU A 59 -4.02 9.85 -5.35
N VAL A 60 -3.72 10.83 -4.49
CA VAL A 60 -3.39 10.56 -3.08
C VAL A 60 -4.68 10.14 -2.38
N LEU A 61 -4.76 8.87 -2.02
CA LEU A 61 -5.89 8.30 -1.30
C LEU A 61 -5.92 8.83 0.13
N VAL A 62 -4.79 8.72 0.83
CA VAL A 62 -4.69 9.15 2.23
C VAL A 62 -3.27 9.49 2.62
N ARG A 63 -3.10 10.48 3.50
CA ARG A 63 -1.85 10.72 4.23
C ARG A 63 -1.94 9.99 5.57
N LEU A 64 -1.05 9.04 5.77
CA LEU A 64 -1.07 8.19 6.95
C LEU A 64 -0.74 9.00 8.21
N PRO A 65 -1.37 8.69 9.35
CA PRO A 65 -1.03 9.33 10.62
C PRO A 65 0.36 8.91 11.10
N GLU A 66 0.90 9.62 12.09
CA GLU A 66 2.26 9.42 12.58
C GLU A 66 2.49 8.02 13.17
N ASP A 67 1.48 7.47 13.86
CA ASP A 67 1.49 6.14 14.48
C ASP A 67 1.50 4.99 13.45
N ALA A 68 1.32 5.27 12.16
CA ALA A 68 1.55 4.31 11.09
C ALA A 68 3.05 4.04 10.87
N SER A 69 3.93 4.94 11.28
CA SER A 69 5.38 4.82 11.06
C SER A 69 5.95 3.62 11.83
N TYR A 70 6.97 3.00 11.25
CA TYR A 70 7.69 1.93 11.95
C TYR A 70 8.69 2.53 12.95
N GLU A 71 8.55 2.21 14.24
CA GLU A 71 9.35 2.81 15.31
C GLU A 71 10.85 2.51 15.21
N HIS A 72 11.23 1.41 14.57
CA HIS A 72 12.63 0.95 14.50
C HIS A 72 13.31 1.22 13.16
N GLY A 73 12.76 2.09 12.29
CA GLY A 73 13.40 2.40 11.02
C GLY A 73 12.57 3.23 10.04
N ARG A 74 12.92 3.11 8.75
CA ARG A 74 12.17 3.74 7.66
C ARG A 74 11.02 2.84 7.20
N GLY A 75 9.91 3.46 6.82
CA GLY A 75 8.70 2.79 6.36
C GLY A 75 7.57 2.84 7.39
N ILE A 76 6.50 2.10 7.10
CA ILE A 76 5.34 1.96 7.98
C ILE A 76 5.32 0.60 8.66
N SER A 77 4.68 0.52 9.82
CA SER A 77 4.45 -0.74 10.52
C SER A 77 3.45 -1.60 9.75
N ARG A 78 3.88 -2.81 9.36
CA ARG A 78 2.98 -3.82 8.76
C ARG A 78 1.83 -4.14 9.70
N GLN A 79 2.11 -4.26 10.99
CA GLN A 79 1.08 -4.55 11.99
C GLN A 79 0.03 -3.43 12.04
N TRP A 80 0.48 -2.17 12.08
CA TRP A 80 -0.43 -1.03 12.05
C TRP A 80 -1.28 -1.06 10.78
N LEU A 81 -0.65 -1.25 9.62
CA LEU A 81 -1.32 -1.32 8.33
C LEU A 81 -2.41 -2.40 8.31
N VAL A 82 -2.13 -3.60 8.83
CA VAL A 82 -3.09 -4.70 8.89
C VAL A 82 -4.28 -4.35 9.79
N GLN A 83 -4.02 -3.79 10.96
CA GLN A 83 -5.07 -3.42 11.93
C GLN A 83 -5.94 -2.24 11.46
N ASN A 84 -5.39 -1.38 10.60
CA ASN A 84 -5.98 -0.11 10.20
C ASN A 84 -6.44 -0.07 8.74
N TRP A 85 -6.28 -1.18 7.99
CA TRP A 85 -6.55 -1.25 6.56
C TRP A 85 -7.93 -0.72 6.18
N SER A 86 -8.99 -1.29 6.75
CA SER A 86 -10.37 -0.90 6.41
C SER A 86 -10.71 0.53 6.83
N LYS A 87 -10.01 1.07 7.83
CA LYS A 87 -10.24 2.43 8.32
C LYS A 87 -9.58 3.48 7.43
N TRP A 88 -8.39 3.20 6.93
CA TRP A 88 -7.55 4.20 6.27
C TRP A 88 -7.36 4.00 4.77
N ILE A 89 -7.47 2.77 4.28
CA ILE A 89 -7.15 2.44 2.88
C ILE A 89 -8.41 2.03 2.15
N TYR A 90 -8.95 0.83 2.40
CA TYR A 90 -10.05 0.33 1.59
C TYR A 90 -10.93 -0.66 2.35
N PRO A 91 -12.08 -0.22 2.90
CA PRO A 91 -12.96 -1.08 3.69
C PRO A 91 -13.65 -2.21 2.91
N GLU A 92 -13.86 -2.03 1.60
CA GLU A 92 -14.58 -2.97 0.74
C GLU A 92 -13.78 -4.26 0.48
N CYS A 93 -12.44 -4.22 0.65
CA CYS A 93 -11.59 -5.40 0.57
C CYS A 93 -11.02 -5.77 1.96
N PRO A 94 -11.31 -6.98 2.48
CA PRO A 94 -10.73 -7.42 3.74
C PRO A 94 -9.22 -7.61 3.61
N VAL A 95 -8.47 -7.22 4.64
CA VAL A 95 -7.00 -7.17 4.59
C VAL A 95 -6.36 -8.54 4.35
N GLU A 96 -7.04 -9.62 4.74
CA GLU A 96 -6.62 -11.01 4.52
C GLU A 96 -6.61 -11.40 3.03
N LYS A 97 -7.29 -10.63 2.16
CA LYS A 97 -7.28 -10.82 0.71
C LYS A 97 -6.32 -9.88 -0.02
N VAL A 98 -5.67 -8.96 0.70
CA VAL A 98 -4.75 -7.99 0.12
C VAL A 98 -3.42 -8.65 -0.20
N MET A 99 -3.01 -8.51 -1.45
CA MET A 99 -1.70 -8.98 -1.92
C MET A 99 -0.68 -7.86 -1.87
N TYR A 100 0.56 -8.21 -1.60
CA TYR A 100 1.69 -7.32 -1.43
C TYR A 100 2.78 -7.61 -2.46
N LEU A 101 3.41 -6.54 -2.95
CA LEU A 101 4.64 -6.60 -3.73
C LEU A 101 5.57 -5.46 -3.25
N PRO A 102 6.88 -5.69 -3.05
CA PRO A 102 7.77 -4.65 -2.53
C PRO A 102 7.99 -3.47 -3.49
N ARG A 103 7.75 -3.66 -4.78
CA ARG A 103 7.79 -2.65 -5.86
C ARG A 103 7.36 -3.26 -7.18
N TYR A 104 6.81 -2.46 -8.08
CA TYR A 104 6.76 -2.87 -9.47
C TYR A 104 8.15 -3.03 -10.08
N LYS A 105 8.24 -3.96 -11.03
CA LYS A 105 9.37 -4.00 -11.95
C LYS A 105 8.97 -3.25 -13.20
N THR A 106 9.91 -2.49 -13.74
CA THR A 106 9.79 -1.97 -15.10
C THR A 106 9.61 -3.17 -16.03
N GLN A 107 8.66 -3.07 -16.96
CA GLN A 107 8.56 -4.02 -18.04
C GLN A 107 9.63 -3.67 -19.06
N ASP A 108 10.33 -4.68 -19.55
CA ASP A 108 11.15 -4.51 -20.74
C ASP A 108 10.18 -4.20 -21.90
N LEU A 109 10.35 -3.04 -22.52
CA LEU A 109 9.61 -2.71 -23.74
C LEU A 109 10.29 -3.47 -24.88
N GLU A 110 9.57 -4.43 -25.48
CA GLU A 110 9.97 -5.06 -26.74
C GLU A 110 9.91 -4.06 -27.90
#